data_AF-A0A960MLW6-F1
#
_entry.id   AF-A0A960MLW6-F1
#
_cell.length_a   1.000
_cell.length_b   1.000
_cell.length_c   1.000
_cell.angle_alpha   90.00
_cell.angle_beta   90.00
_cell.angle_gamma   90.00
#
_symmetry.space_group_name_H-M   'P 1'
#
loop_
_entity.id
_entity.type
_entity.pdbx_description
1 polymer ?
#
loop_
_entity_poly.entity_id
_entity_poly.type
_entity_poly.pdbx_seq_one_letter_code
_entity_poly.pdbx_strand_id
1 'polypeptide(L)'
;MIGVNLFLDFSNGNFFYFFVTASSMVYAYFYSVLLWEILGPFRQLHPLEKKLIYYKRRLSNQFRQLGDIEVQPSKVYDFKTGKAIVQDDEFMDACLDKISKKGKRSLTIRERFRMWRISKKKG
;
A
#
# COMPACT_ATOMS: atom_id res chain seq x y z
N MET A 1 -9.58 -37.37 4.51
CA MET A 1 -11.02 -37.17 4.74
C MET A 1 -11.60 -36.05 3.88
N ILE A 2 -11.04 -34.84 3.86
CA ILE A 2 -11.62 -33.67 3.13
C ILE A 2 -11.79 -33.93 1.61
N GLY A 3 -10.81 -34.57 0.96
CA GLY A 3 -10.93 -34.89 -0.48
C GLY A 3 -12.04 -35.90 -0.81
N VAL A 4 -12.38 -36.80 0.13
CA VAL A 4 -13.46 -37.77 -0.06
C VAL A 4 -14.81 -37.07 0.04
N ASN A 5 -14.98 -36.14 1.00
CA ASN A 5 -16.19 -35.33 1.10
C ASN A 5 -16.41 -34.49 -0.16
N LEU A 6 -15.35 -33.90 -0.70
CA LEU A 6 -15.43 -33.12 -1.95
C LEU A 6 -15.87 -33.99 -3.14
N PHE A 7 -15.40 -35.24 -3.22
CA PHE A 7 -15.84 -36.18 -4.25
C PHE A 7 -17.30 -36.63 -4.06
N LEU A 8 -17.73 -36.85 -2.81
CA LEU A 8 -19.11 -37.20 -2.48
C LEU A 8 -20.08 -36.05 -2.76
N ASP A 9 -19.70 -34.80 -2.45
CA ASP A 9 -20.52 -33.62 -2.73
C ASP A 9 -20.70 -33.39 -4.24
N PHE A 10 -19.66 -33.68 -5.03
CA PHE A 10 -19.75 -33.70 -6.49
C PHE A 10 -20.69 -34.81 -6.99
N SER A 11 -20.55 -36.03 -6.45
CA SER A 11 -21.36 -37.18 -6.83
C SER A 11 -22.84 -37.02 -6.46
N ASN A 12 -23.13 -36.34 -5.34
CA ASN A 12 -24.50 -36.07 -4.90
C ASN A 12 -25.16 -34.90 -5.65
N GLY A 13 -24.46 -34.27 -6.61
CA GLY A 13 -24.96 -33.14 -7.38
C GLY A 13 -25.07 -31.84 -6.59
N ASN A 14 -24.50 -31.79 -5.38
CA ASN A 14 -24.59 -30.61 -4.52
C ASN A 14 -23.41 -29.66 -4.80
N PHE A 15 -23.46 -29.05 -5.98
CA PHE A 15 -22.37 -28.21 -6.50
C PHE A 15 -22.06 -27.00 -5.61
N PHE A 16 -23.04 -26.47 -4.88
CA PHE A 16 -22.81 -25.32 -4.00
C PHE A 16 -21.79 -25.65 -2.90
N TYR A 17 -21.99 -26.74 -2.17
CA TYR A 17 -21.07 -27.17 -1.12
C TYR A 17 -19.73 -27.63 -1.69
N PHE A 18 -19.73 -28.23 -2.87
CA PHE A 18 -18.51 -28.54 -3.62
C PHE A 18 -17.68 -27.28 -3.89
N PHE A 19 -18.28 -26.21 -4.43
CA PHE A 19 -17.55 -24.98 -4.71
C PHE A 19 -17.04 -24.29 -3.43
N VAL A 20 -17.84 -24.28 -2.36
CA VAL A 20 -17.41 -23.73 -1.07
C VAL A 20 -16.20 -24.51 -0.53
N THR A 21 -16.26 -25.83 -0.56
CA THR A 21 -15.17 -26.68 -0.04
C THR A 21 -13.92 -26.57 -0.93
N ALA A 22 -14.08 -26.62 -2.25
CA ALA A 22 -12.97 -26.47 -3.21
C ALA A 22 -12.29 -25.10 -3.09
N SER A 23 -13.07 -24.02 -3.03
CA SER A 23 -12.54 -22.67 -2.85
C SER A 23 -11.81 -22.50 -1.52
N SER A 24 -12.31 -23.08 -0.44
CA SER A 24 -11.62 -23.06 0.86
C SER A 24 -10.26 -23.78 0.80
N MET A 25 -10.19 -24.90 0.08
CA MET A 25 -8.95 -25.65 -0.13
C MET A 25 -7.93 -24.84 -0.93
N VAL A 26 -8.38 -24.22 -2.02
CA VAL A 26 -7.54 -23.35 -2.85
C VAL A 26 -7.05 -22.14 -2.05
N TYR A 27 -7.93 -21.51 -1.28
CA TYR A 27 -7.56 -20.39 -0.41
C TYR A 27 -6.54 -20.79 0.66
N ALA A 28 -6.76 -21.92 1.34
CA ALA A 28 -5.82 -22.45 2.33
C ALA A 28 -4.45 -22.77 1.70
N TYR A 29 -4.43 -23.33 0.49
CA TYR A 29 -3.20 -23.54 -0.27
C TYR A 29 -2.46 -22.22 -0.50
N PHE A 30 -3.12 -21.21 -1.09
CA PHE A 30 -2.49 -19.91 -1.32
C PHE A 30 -2.05 -19.23 -0.02
N TYR A 31 -2.83 -19.33 1.05
CA TYR A 31 -2.50 -18.79 2.36
C TYR A 31 -1.22 -19.42 2.92
N SER A 32 -1.10 -20.75 2.85
CA SER A 32 0.09 -21.47 3.30
C SER A 32 1.33 -21.12 2.48
N VAL A 33 1.20 -20.99 1.14
CA VAL A 33 2.29 -20.57 0.25
C VAL A 33 2.74 -19.14 0.56
N LEU A 34 1.80 -18.23 0.83
CA LEU A 34 2.11 -16.83 1.13
C LEU A 34 2.78 -16.62 2.49
N LEU A 35 2.42 -17.43 3.48
CA LEU A 35 2.98 -17.40 4.82
C LEU A 35 4.37 -18.00 4.88
N TRP A 36 4.54 -19.20 4.32
CA TRP A 36 5.79 -19.94 4.44
C TRP A 36 6.83 -19.61 3.37
N GLU A 37 6.44 -19.01 2.24
CA GLU A 37 7.35 -18.68 1.11
C GLU A 37 8.17 -19.88 0.58
N ILE A 38 7.77 -21.11 0.91
CA ILE A 38 8.40 -22.34 0.43
C ILE A 38 7.74 -22.72 -0.89
N LEU A 39 8.56 -23.08 -1.88
CA LEU A 39 8.05 -23.57 -3.16
C LEU A 39 7.44 -24.96 -2.95
N GLY A 40 6.19 -25.12 -3.39
CA GLY A 40 5.46 -26.37 -3.25
C GLY A 40 6.14 -27.51 -4.00
N PRO A 41 5.85 -28.77 -3.66
CA PRO A 41 6.43 -29.94 -4.34
C PRO A 41 5.97 -30.10 -5.80
N PHE A 42 5.02 -29.28 -6.26
CA PHE A 42 4.43 -29.37 -7.59
C PHE A 42 5.19 -28.53 -8.61
N ARG A 43 6.03 -29.19 -9.41
CA ARG A 43 6.88 -28.58 -10.45
C ARG A 43 6.12 -27.63 -11.41
N GLN A 44 4.85 -27.91 -11.70
CA GLN A 44 4.00 -27.11 -12.58
C GLN A 44 3.53 -25.79 -11.97
N LEU A 45 3.42 -25.70 -10.63
CA LEU A 45 2.95 -24.51 -9.92
C LEU A 45 4.09 -23.54 -9.55
N HIS A 46 5.35 -23.98 -9.61
CA HIS A 46 6.53 -23.14 -9.40
C HIS A 46 6.52 -21.77 -10.13
N PRO A 47 6.15 -21.65 -11.43
CA PRO A 47 6.12 -20.34 -12.08
C PRO A 47 5.06 -19.40 -11.49
N LEU A 48 3.94 -19.93 -11.01
CA LEU A 48 2.89 -19.14 -10.35
C LEU A 48 3.34 -18.71 -8.96
N GLU A 49 3.93 -19.62 -8.19
CA GLU A 49 4.46 -19.32 -6.85
C GLU A 49 5.54 -18.22 -6.91
N LYS A 50 6.46 -18.31 -7.87
CA LYS A 50 7.48 -17.26 -8.10
C LYS A 50 6.86 -15.90 -8.44
N LYS A 51 5.83 -15.87 -9.30
CA LYS A 51 5.11 -14.64 -9.63
C LYS A 51 4.39 -14.07 -8.40
N LEU A 52 3.77 -14.93 -7.59
CA LEU A 52 3.04 -14.53 -6.38
C LEU A 52 3.98 -13.92 -5.33
N ILE A 53 5.14 -14.53 -5.09
CA ILE A 53 6.19 -14.01 -4.20
C ILE A 53 6.71 -12.67 -4.71
N TYR A 54 6.95 -12.54 -6.02
CA TYR A 54 7.36 -11.27 -6.62
C TYR A 54 6.30 -10.18 -6.42
N TYR A 55 5.02 -10.51 -6.61
CA TYR A 55 3.91 -9.57 -6.44
C TYR A 55 3.74 -9.14 -4.98
N LYS A 56 3.86 -10.09 -4.03
CA LYS A 56 3.89 -9.80 -2.58
C LYS A 56 5.02 -8.82 -2.25
N ARG A 57 6.23 -9.06 -2.76
CA ARG A 57 7.40 -8.19 -2.52
C ARG A 57 7.20 -6.80 -3.12
N ARG A 58 6.62 -6.72 -4.31
CA ARG A 58 6.27 -5.44 -4.95
C ARG A 58 5.23 -4.66 -4.14
N LEU A 59 4.16 -5.32 -3.70
CA LEU A 59 3.13 -4.72 -2.86
C LEU A 59 3.71 -4.29 -1.51
N SER A 60 4.47 -5.16 -0.84
CA SER A 60 5.10 -4.84 0.45
C SER A 60 6.05 -3.66 0.35
N ASN A 61 6.83 -3.55 -0.74
CA ASN A 61 7.67 -2.39 -0.97
C ASN A 61 6.87 -1.12 -1.25
N GLN A 62 5.74 -1.21 -1.96
CA GLN A 62 4.84 -0.05 -2.14
C GLN A 62 4.17 0.36 -0.82
N PHE A 63 3.72 -0.58 0.00
CA PHE A 63 3.17 -0.30 1.33
C PHE A 63 4.22 0.26 2.30
N ARG A 64 5.47 -0.23 2.25
CA ARG A 64 6.59 0.36 2.99
C ARG A 64 6.90 1.78 2.52
N GLN A 65 6.87 2.04 1.21
CA GLN A 65 7.01 3.40 0.69
C GLN A 65 5.87 4.31 1.13
N LEU A 66 4.63 3.81 1.26
CA LEU A 66 3.54 4.57 1.86
C LEU A 66 3.72 4.80 3.37
N GLY A 67 4.23 3.81 4.11
CA GLY A 67 4.56 3.95 5.54
C GLY A 67 5.71 4.92 5.80
N ASP A 68 6.75 4.94 4.96
CA ASP A 68 7.85 5.90 5.03
C ASP A 68 7.43 7.32 4.60
N ILE A 69 6.33 7.46 3.83
CA ILE A 69 5.71 8.77 3.56
C ILE A 69 4.95 9.29 4.80
N GLU A 70 4.46 8.41 5.68
CA GLU A 70 3.79 8.79 6.93
C GLU A 70 4.77 8.95 8.11
N VAL A 71 5.91 8.25 8.09
CA VAL A 71 7.05 8.46 9.00
C VAL A 71 8.06 9.43 8.39
N GLN A 72 7.60 10.63 8.03
CA GLN A 72 8.45 11.81 8.12
C GLN A 72 7.85 12.84 9.07
N PRO A 73 8.18 12.75 10.37
CA PRO A 73 8.39 13.91 11.18
C PRO A 73 9.90 14.20 11.22
N SER A 74 10.58 14.41 10.08
CA SER A 74 11.82 15.21 10.13
C SER A 74 11.41 16.68 10.23
N LYS A 75 10.67 16.98 11.29
CA LYS A 75 10.51 18.32 11.83
C LYS A 75 11.87 18.62 12.42
N VAL A 76 12.72 19.28 11.64
CA VAL A 76 14.00 19.78 12.13
C VAL A 76 13.67 20.76 13.25
N TYR A 77 13.91 20.35 14.49
CA TYR A 77 13.79 21.20 15.66
C TYR A 77 15.13 21.92 15.84
N ASP A 78 15.10 23.25 15.87
CA ASP A 78 16.28 24.02 16.24
C ASP A 78 16.49 23.89 17.76
N PHE A 79 17.56 23.16 18.14
CA PHE A 79 17.86 22.80 19.52
C PHE A 79 18.10 24.00 20.44
N LYS A 80 18.27 25.21 19.88
CA LYS A 80 18.52 26.44 20.67
C LYS A 80 17.25 27.16 21.12
N THR A 81 16.11 26.99 20.44
CA THR A 81 14.92 27.83 20.64
C THR A 81 13.64 27.06 20.97
N GLY A 82 13.60 25.74 20.80
CA GLY A 82 12.51 24.89 21.30
C GLY A 82 11.11 25.16 20.70
N LYS A 83 10.99 26.03 19.69
CA LYS A 83 9.74 26.30 18.97
C LYS A 83 9.78 25.66 17.59
N ALA A 84 8.79 24.82 17.30
CA ALA A 84 8.38 24.58 15.92
C ALA A 84 7.67 25.84 15.40
N ILE A 85 7.61 26.03 14.07
CA ILE A 85 6.92 27.11 13.32
C ILE A 85 7.92 28.12 12.74
N VAL A 86 8.54 27.75 11.61
CA VAL A 86 9.15 28.72 10.67
C VAL A 86 8.92 28.28 9.21
N GLN A 87 8.81 26.98 8.93
CA GLN A 87 8.65 26.49 7.55
C GLN A 87 7.37 26.87 6.81
N ASP A 88 6.23 27.07 7.48
CA ASP A 88 4.97 27.33 6.77
C ASP A 88 4.92 28.75 6.19
N ASP A 89 5.53 29.73 6.87
CA ASP A 89 5.62 31.11 6.38
C ASP A 89 6.69 31.24 5.29
N GLU A 90 7.87 30.63 5.48
CA GLU A 90 8.89 30.57 4.43
C GLU A 90 8.40 29.81 3.16
N PHE A 91 7.61 28.75 3.34
CA PHE A 91 7.00 28.03 2.22
C PHE A 91 5.97 28.89 1.49
N MET A 92 5.18 29.68 2.21
CA MET A 92 4.23 30.61 1.60
C MET A 92 4.95 31.69 0.80
N ASP A 93 6.01 32.29 1.36
CA ASP A 93 6.81 33.31 0.69
C ASP A 93 7.50 32.77 -0.57
N ALA A 94 8.10 31.58 -0.50
CA ALA A 94 8.72 30.93 -1.66
C ALA A 94 7.69 30.61 -2.77
N CYS A 95 6.48 30.20 -2.39
CA CYS A 95 5.41 29.97 -3.37
C CYS A 95 4.88 31.27 -3.98
N LEU A 96 4.77 32.35 -3.19
CA LEU A 96 4.36 33.67 -3.68
C LEU A 96 5.40 34.25 -4.64
N ASP A 97 6.68 34.13 -4.34
CA ASP A 97 7.78 34.54 -5.23
C ASP A 97 7.76 33.75 -6.55
N LYS A 98 7.48 32.44 -6.48
CA LYS A 98 7.33 31.57 -7.67
C LYS A 98 6.12 31.96 -8.52
N ILE A 99 4.98 32.30 -7.89
CA ILE A 99 3.79 32.82 -8.59
C ILE A 99 4.10 34.17 -9.24
N SER A 100 4.80 35.06 -8.55
CA SER A 100 5.19 36.38 -9.03
C SER A 100 6.07 36.28 -10.29
N LYS A 101 7.08 35.41 -10.27
CA LYS A 101 8.05 35.25 -11.37
C LYS A 101 7.52 34.45 -12.56
N LYS A 102 6.72 33.40 -12.34
CA LYS A 102 6.36 32.40 -13.38
C LYS A 102 4.85 32.21 -13.57
N GLY A 103 4.01 32.95 -12.85
CA GLY A 103 2.55 32.85 -12.89
C GLY A 103 1.99 31.64 -12.14
N LYS A 104 0.66 31.62 -11.94
CA LYS A 104 -0.07 30.63 -11.10
C LYS A 104 0.06 29.17 -11.58
N ARG A 105 0.41 28.94 -12.86
CA ARG A 105 0.59 27.60 -13.43
C ARG A 105 1.94 26.95 -13.04
N SER A 106 2.86 27.71 -12.47
CA SER A 106 4.18 27.21 -12.03
C SER A 106 4.13 26.38 -10.74
N LEU A 107 3.01 26.42 -10.01
CA LEU A 107 2.81 25.62 -8.81
C LEU A 107 2.36 24.21 -9.13
N THR A 108 3.03 23.26 -8.49
CA THR A 108 2.68 21.85 -8.51
C THR A 108 1.36 21.62 -7.78
N ILE A 109 0.58 20.61 -8.18
CA ILE A 109 -0.71 20.26 -7.54
C ILE A 109 -0.54 20.07 -6.02
N ARG A 110 0.57 19.43 -5.61
CA ARG A 110 0.92 19.22 -4.19
C ARG A 110 1.17 20.52 -3.44
N GLU A 111 1.87 21.49 -4.04
CA GLU A 111 2.14 22.80 -3.44
C GLU A 111 0.84 23.59 -3.26
N ARG A 112 -0.05 23.55 -4.25
CA ARG A 112 -1.38 24.17 -4.20
C ARG A 112 -2.25 23.58 -3.09
N PHE A 113 -2.26 22.26 -2.93
CA PHE A 113 -2.97 21.59 -1.84
C PHE A 113 -2.40 21.93 -0.46
N ARG A 114 -1.06 22.00 -0.33
CA ARG A 114 -0.41 22.39 0.94
C ARG A 114 -0.73 23.84 1.31
N MET A 115 -0.67 24.75 0.35
CA MET A 115 -1.03 26.17 0.52
C MET A 115 -2.48 26.35 0.96
N TRP A 116 -3.42 25.64 0.32
CA TRP A 116 -4.84 25.66 0.73
C TRP A 116 -5.04 25.18 2.17
N ARG A 117 -4.30 24.15 2.59
CA ARG A 117 -4.36 23.62 3.95
C ARG A 117 -3.83 24.60 4.99
N ILE A 118 -2.76 25.33 4.69
CA ILE A 118 -2.18 26.36 5.58
C ILE A 118 -3.12 27.56 5.67
N SER A 119 -3.66 28.03 4.53
CA SER A 119 -4.61 29.14 4.49
C SER A 119 -5.88 28.88 5.31
N LYS A 120 -6.40 27.63 5.32
CA LYS A 120 -7.55 27.24 6.14
C LYS A 120 -7.26 27.11 7.64
N LYS A 121 -5.99 27.00 8.04
CA LYS A 121 -5.60 26.93 9.46
C LYS A 121 -5.36 28.31 10.08
N LYS A 122 -5.09 29.32 9.25
CA LYS A 122 -4.77 30.70 9.67
C LYS A 122 -5.95 31.68 9.53
N GLY A 123 -7.02 31.31 8.83
CA GLY A 123 -8.28 32.08 8.74
C GLY A 123 -9.36 31.45 9.59
#